data_AF-A0A535ICM4-F1
#
_entry.id   AF-A0A535ICM4-F1
#
_cell.length_a   1.000
_cell.length_b   1.000
_cell.length_c   1.000
_cell.angle_alpha   90.00
_cell.angle_beta   90.00
_cell.angle_gamma   90.00
#
_symmetry.space_group_name_H-M   'P 1'
#
loop_
_entity.id
_entity.type
_entity.pdbx_description
1 polymer ?
#
loop_
_entity_poly.entity_id
_entity_poly.type
_entity_poly.pdbx_seq_one_letter_code
_entity_poly.pdbx_strand_id
1 'polypeptide(L)'
;AEEATLDRYVDELEYVAELAGADNVGIGFDFFDHVYRHWTDKQRAELESKLAKPNFLPDLREHRHARNLTRKPIERGYKDGEIEKVLYGNWMRVLRQML
;
A
#
# COMPACT_ATOMS: atom_id res chain seq x y z
N ALA A 1 6.05 -6.16 17.81
CA ALA A 1 5.44 -5.30 16.77
C ALA A 1 3.98 -5.66 16.70
N GLU A 2 3.08 -4.69 16.54
CA GLU A 2 1.68 -4.97 16.30
C GLU A 2 1.51 -5.70 14.95
N GLU A 3 0.51 -6.57 14.85
CA GLU A 3 0.26 -7.39 13.66
C GLU A 3 -0.23 -6.51 12.50
N ALA A 4 0.47 -6.56 11.37
CA ALA A 4 0.04 -5.87 10.16
C ALA A 4 -1.16 -6.61 9.55
N THR A 5 -2.25 -5.89 9.29
CA THR A 5 -3.46 -6.42 8.65
C THR A 5 -3.94 -5.47 7.55
N LEU A 6 -4.81 -5.97 6.67
CA LEU A 6 -5.39 -5.12 5.62
C LEU A 6 -6.27 -4.02 6.22
N ASP A 7 -6.93 -4.28 7.36
CA ASP A 7 -7.67 -3.23 8.08
C ASP A 7 -6.75 -2.10 8.52
N ARG A 8 -5.61 -2.42 9.13
CA ARG A 8 -4.65 -1.40 9.57
C ARG A 8 -4.06 -0.61 8.41
N TYR A 9 -3.86 -1.24 7.26
CA TYR A 9 -3.44 -0.52 6.06
C TYR A 9 -4.47 0.54 5.63
N VAL A 10 -5.76 0.23 5.74
CA VAL A 10 -6.83 1.20 5.46
C VAL A 10 -6.92 2.26 6.57
N ASP A 11 -6.70 1.89 7.83
CA ASP A 11 -6.62 2.86 8.93
C ASP A 11 -5.45 3.85 8.74
N GLU A 12 -4.30 3.38 8.25
CA GLU A 12 -3.15 4.24 7.93
C GLU A 12 -3.46 5.16 6.73
N LEU A 13 -4.15 4.66 5.71
CA LEU A 13 -4.61 5.46 4.58
C LEU A 13 -5.56 6.57 5.03
N GLU A 14 -6.51 6.26 5.91
CA GLU A 14 -7.41 7.20 6.58
C GLU A 14 -6.64 8.29 7.32
N TYR A 15 -5.72 7.87 8.18
CA TYR A 15 -4.90 8.78 8.97
C TYR A 15 -4.08 9.73 8.09
N VAL A 16 -3.45 9.21 7.03
CA VAL A 16 -2.69 10.04 6.09
C VAL A 16 -3.62 11.00 5.32
N ALA A 17 -4.83 10.58 4.97
CA ALA A 17 -5.81 11.44 4.31
C ALA A 17 -6.33 12.55 5.22
N GLU A 18 -6.51 12.29 6.51
CA GLU A 18 -6.85 13.30 7.52
C GLU A 18 -5.75 14.36 7.65
N LEU A 19 -4.47 13.95 7.60
CA LEU A 19 -3.33 14.85 7.74
C LEU A 19 -3.02 15.65 6.46
N ALA A 20 -2.97 14.97 5.31
CA ALA A 20 -2.51 15.54 4.04
C ALA A 20 -3.66 16.08 3.17
N GLY A 21 -4.90 15.76 3.52
CA GLY A 21 -6.08 15.97 2.68
C GLY A 21 -6.25 14.86 1.64
N ALA A 22 -7.48 14.40 1.45
CA ALA A 22 -7.82 13.25 0.60
C ALA A 22 -7.40 13.39 -0.88
N ASP A 23 -7.22 14.62 -1.40
CA ASP A 23 -6.74 14.86 -2.76
C ASP A 23 -5.22 14.67 -2.92
N ASN A 24 -4.48 14.46 -1.84
CA ASN A 24 -3.03 14.36 -1.80
C ASN A 24 -2.52 12.97 -1.38
N VAL A 25 -3.41 11.96 -1.34
CA VAL A 25 -3.07 10.59 -0.95
C VAL A 25 -3.16 9.65 -2.15
N GLY A 26 -2.19 8.75 -2.29
CA GLY A 26 -2.17 7.72 -3.31
C GLY A 26 -1.59 6.42 -2.79
N ILE A 27 -1.82 5.33 -3.51
CA ILE A 27 -1.31 4.01 -3.13
C ILE A 27 0.07 3.75 -3.73
N GLY A 28 0.95 3.19 -2.90
CA GLY A 28 2.23 2.61 -3.31
C GLY A 28 2.46 1.32 -2.53
N PHE A 29 2.18 0.17 -3.15
CA PHE A 29 2.20 -1.12 -2.45
C PHE A 29 3.60 -1.66 -2.14
N ASP A 30 4.60 -1.21 -2.90
CA ASP A 30 5.97 -1.74 -2.84
C ASP A 30 6.00 -3.28 -2.81
N PHE A 31 5.36 -3.92 -3.82
CA PHE A 31 5.28 -5.39 -3.92
C PHE A 31 6.67 -6.01 -4.09
N PHE A 32 7.30 -6.30 -2.95
CA PHE A 32 8.72 -6.65 -2.89
C PHE A 32 8.97 -8.14 -2.65
N ASP A 33 7.96 -8.90 -2.24
CA ASP A 33 8.08 -10.30 -1.86
C ASP A 33 8.64 -11.21 -2.98
N HIS A 34 8.20 -11.01 -4.22
CA HIS A 34 8.76 -11.75 -5.34
C HIS A 34 10.26 -11.50 -5.47
N VAL A 35 10.71 -10.25 -5.36
CA VAL A 35 12.13 -9.89 -5.43
C VAL A 35 12.89 -10.50 -4.25
N TYR A 36 12.36 -10.35 -3.03
CA TYR A 36 12.95 -10.82 -1.79
C TYR A 36 13.19 -12.35 -1.76
N ARG A 37 12.25 -13.14 -2.28
CA ARG A 37 12.37 -14.60 -2.33
C ARG A 37 13.48 -15.08 -3.27
N HIS A 38 13.80 -14.31 -4.30
CA HIS A 38 14.85 -14.65 -5.27
C HIS A 38 16.24 -14.13 -4.87
N TRP A 39 16.34 -13.38 -3.78
CA TRP A 39 17.64 -12.96 -3.25
C TRP A 39 18.43 -14.13 -2.67
N THR A 40 19.75 -13.97 -2.64
CA THR A 40 20.65 -14.85 -1.92
C THR A 40 20.49 -14.68 -0.41
N ASP A 41 20.91 -15.67 0.38
CA ASP A 41 20.93 -15.55 1.84
C ASP A 41 21.76 -14.35 2.31
N LYS A 42 22.86 -14.05 1.61
CA LYS A 42 23.70 -12.88 1.90
C LYS A 42 22.94 -11.57 1.71
N GLN A 43 22.21 -11.41 0.60
CA GLN A 43 21.41 -10.21 0.33
C GLN A 43 20.27 -10.04 1.34
N ARG A 44 19.60 -11.15 1.71
CA ARG A 44 18.58 -11.13 2.78
C ARG A 44 19.17 -10.73 4.12
N ALA A 45 20.28 -11.33 4.53
CA ALA A 45 20.96 -11.00 5.78
C ALA A 45 21.44 -9.55 5.81
N GLU A 46 21.95 -9.02 4.68
CA GLU A 46 22.33 -7.61 4.59
C GLU A 46 21.13 -6.67 4.79
N LEU A 47 19.99 -6.97 4.17
CA LEU A 47 18.76 -6.21 4.37
C LEU A 47 18.29 -6.27 5.84
N GLU A 48 18.18 -7.47 6.41
CA GLU A 48 17.72 -7.69 7.78
C GLU A 48 18.68 -7.10 8.83
N SER A 49 19.95 -6.85 8.47
CA SER A 49 20.90 -6.12 9.34
C SER A 49 20.68 -4.60 9.37
N LYS A 50 20.02 -4.04 8.35
CA LYS A 50 19.81 -2.58 8.19
C LYS A 50 18.37 -2.17 8.44
N LEU A 51 17.43 -3.06 8.18
CA LEU A 51 15.99 -2.83 8.27
C LEU A 51 15.32 -3.95 9.04
N ALA A 52 14.11 -3.67 9.54
CA ALA A 52 13.27 -4.72 10.09
C ALA A 52 13.01 -5.79 9.02
N LYS A 53 12.94 -7.05 9.47
CA LYS A 53 12.61 -8.17 8.60
C LYS A 53 11.30 -7.89 7.85
N PRO A 54 11.27 -8.02 6.51
CA PRO A 54 10.05 -7.77 5.74
C PRO A 54 8.90 -8.65 6.23
N ASN A 55 7.76 -8.01 6.51
CA ASN A 55 6.51 -8.69 6.81
C ASN A 55 5.58 -8.57 5.60
N PHE A 56 5.25 -9.69 4.96
CA PHE A 56 4.39 -9.71 3.78
C PHE A 56 2.97 -10.10 4.18
N LEU A 57 2.06 -9.12 4.15
CA LEU A 57 0.65 -9.32 4.45
C LEU A 57 0.02 -10.30 3.45
N PRO A 58 -0.50 -11.48 3.86
CA PRO A 58 -1.05 -12.46 2.93
C PRO A 58 -2.15 -11.89 2.02
N ASP A 59 -3.01 -11.05 2.56
CA ASP A 59 -4.12 -10.40 1.84
C ASP A 59 -3.68 -9.26 0.91
N LEU A 60 -2.40 -8.85 0.94
CA LEU A 60 -1.85 -7.80 0.08
C LEU A 60 -0.42 -8.13 -0.40
N ARG A 61 -0.15 -9.42 -0.59
CA ARG A 61 1.22 -9.93 -0.78
C ARG A 61 1.84 -9.58 -2.12
N GLU A 62 1.02 -9.46 -3.16
CA GLU A 62 1.47 -9.27 -4.54
C GLU A 62 0.35 -8.61 -5.36
N HIS A 63 0.65 -8.18 -6.59
CA HIS A 63 -0.25 -7.38 -7.43
C HIS A 63 -1.65 -7.97 -7.63
N ARG A 64 -1.81 -9.30 -7.71
CA ARG A 64 -3.14 -9.93 -7.84
C ARG A 64 -4.06 -9.69 -6.64
N HIS A 65 -3.48 -9.34 -5.48
CA HIS A 65 -4.21 -9.05 -4.25
C HIS A 65 -4.60 -7.57 -4.12
N ALA A 66 -4.15 -6.67 -5.02
CA ALA A 66 -4.46 -5.24 -4.94
C ALA A 66 -5.98 -4.95 -4.87
N ARG A 67 -6.81 -5.80 -5.48
CA ARG A 67 -8.28 -5.73 -5.38
C ARG A 67 -8.83 -5.85 -3.96
N ASN A 68 -8.11 -6.50 -3.06
CA ASN A 68 -8.52 -6.61 -1.66
C ASN A 68 -8.50 -5.24 -0.99
N LEU A 69 -7.53 -4.37 -1.35
CA LEU A 69 -7.50 -2.98 -0.91
C LEU A 69 -8.69 -2.19 -1.48
N THR A 70 -9.19 -2.48 -2.67
CA THR A 70 -10.42 -1.83 -3.17
C THR A 70 -11.65 -2.29 -2.40
N ARG A 71 -11.75 -3.58 -2.10
CA ARG A 71 -12.90 -4.15 -1.40
C ARG A 71 -13.07 -3.59 0.02
N LYS A 72 -11.96 -3.36 0.73
CA LYS A 72 -12.02 -2.97 2.15
C LYS A 72 -12.64 -1.58 2.41
N PRO A 73 -12.30 -0.50 1.69
CA PRO A 73 -13.01 0.78 1.74
C PRO A 73 -14.48 0.67 1.33
N ILE A 74 -14.83 -0.17 0.35
CA ILE A 74 -16.24 -0.41 -0.01
C ILE A 74 -17.01 -0.97 1.20
N GLU A 75 -16.44 -1.99 1.86
CA GLU A 75 -17.02 -2.57 3.09
C GLU A 75 -17.16 -1.55 4.22
N ARG A 76 -16.32 -0.50 4.23
CA ARG A 76 -16.35 0.62 5.20
C ARG A 76 -17.29 1.77 4.78
N GLY A 77 -17.96 1.67 3.64
CA GLY A 77 -18.94 2.66 3.20
C GLY A 77 -18.36 3.87 2.45
N TYR A 78 -17.14 3.76 1.93
CA TYR A 78 -16.56 4.79 1.07
C TYR A 78 -17.35 4.93 -0.22
N LYS A 79 -17.45 6.17 -0.72
CA LYS A 79 -18.05 6.44 -2.03
C LYS A 79 -17.06 6.12 -3.13
N ASP A 80 -17.57 5.70 -4.28
CA ASP A 80 -16.76 5.39 -5.47
C ASP A 80 -15.75 6.50 -5.81
N GLY A 81 -16.16 7.76 -5.71
CA GLY A 81 -15.28 8.91 -5.98
C GLY A 81 -14.13 9.06 -4.98
N GLU A 82 -14.30 8.64 -3.72
CA GLU A 82 -13.24 8.66 -2.71
C GLU A 82 -12.23 7.53 -2.98
N ILE A 83 -12.73 6.36 -3.36
CA ILE A 83 -11.91 5.20 -3.73
C ILE A 83 -11.12 5.49 -5.00
N GLU A 84 -11.77 6.06 -6.02
CA GLU A 84 -11.13 6.46 -7.29
C GLU A 84 -9.94 7.39 -7.07
N LYS A 85 -10.10 8.43 -6.24
CA LYS A 85 -9.04 9.39 -5.93
C LYS A 85 -7.78 8.69 -5.45
N VAL A 86 -7.92 7.83 -4.45
CA VAL A 86 -6.76 7.19 -3.80
C VAL A 86 -6.15 6.09 -4.67
N LEU A 87 -6.97 5.31 -5.37
CA LEU A 87 -6.47 4.23 -6.23
C LEU A 87 -5.67 4.75 -7.43
N TYR A 88 -6.11 5.85 -8.06
CA TYR A 88 -5.43 6.36 -9.24
C TYR A 88 -5.66 7.85 -9.52
N GLY A 89 -6.80 8.43 -9.15
CA GLY A 89 -7.20 9.79 -9.54
C GLY A 89 -6.18 10.86 -9.13
N ASN A 90 -5.67 10.78 -7.90
CA ASN A 90 -4.67 11.71 -7.37
C ASN A 90 -3.33 11.57 -8.08
N TRP A 91 -2.86 10.33 -8.31
CA TRP A 91 -1.66 10.09 -9.10
C TRP A 91 -1.80 10.63 -10.52
N MET A 92 -2.92 10.35 -11.19
CA MET A 92 -3.17 10.81 -12.55
C MET A 92 -3.24 12.35 -12.64
N ARG A 93 -3.78 13.01 -11.62
CA ARG A 93 -3.75 14.49 -11.52
C ARG A 93 -2.32 15.00 -11.46
N VAL A 94 -1.47 14.41 -10.61
CA VAL A 94 -0.06 14.81 -10.47
C VAL A 94 0.74 14.54 -11.74
N LEU A 95 0.60 13.33 -12.31
CA LEU A 95 1.33 12.95 -13.53
C LEU A 95 0.98 13.87 -14.72
N ARG A 96 -0.28 14.28 -14.87
CA ARG A 96 -0.70 15.25 -15.91
C ARG A 96 -0.13 16.65 -15.75
N GLN A 97 0.34 17.02 -14.55
CA GLN A 97 0.95 18.33 -14.31
C GLN A 97 2.46 18.33 -14.56
N MET A 98 3.07 17.15 -14.53
CA MET A 98 4.53 16.96 -14.58
C MET A 98 5.02 16.44 -15.94
N LEU A 99 4.13 15.81 -16.71
CA LEU A 99 4.37 15.29 -18.06
C LEU A 99 3.69 16.18 -19.10
#